data_AF-A0A0E3C1I3-F1
#
_entry.id   AF-A0A0E3C1I3-F1
#
_cell.length_a   1.000
_cell.length_b   1.000
_cell.length_c   1.000
_cell.angle_alpha   90.00
_cell.angle_beta   90.00
_cell.angle_gamma   90.00
#
_symmetry.space_group_name_H-M   'P 1'
#
loop_
_entity.id
_entity.type
_entity.pdbx_description
1 polymer ?
#
loop_
_entity_poly.entity_id
_entity_poly.type
_entity_poly.pdbx_seq_one_letter_code
_entity_poly.pdbx_strand_id
1 'polypeptide(L)'
;MSQKSSKEKQPTFTRVAVEGATVDGRTIQRVWLTQAAKNYDPEVKGARIWVEHMRSVWSDSPFSAQGDVVALKAEEIKTGKLAGKMALYAAIKPLPDLVEMNKKGKKVYSSIEVEPKFADTGEAYLTGLAVTDDPASLGVEMLKFSAKRDESKFSSEPLETTLEFSAEDDDEDDDDEDSARTESAGLLSKLLGKFRRINGRQSDAEKFNAGAAEVLGVMGETIEELQETVATQAKQLAKYRKQLDNQQQDFTAFRRQMDETDGDSKERSPSTGANADAADC
;
A
#
# COMPACT_ATOMS: atom_id res chain seq x y z
N MET A 1 38.11 25.30 11.98
CA MET A 1 37.06 24.38 11.51
C MET A 1 36.09 24.16 12.66
N SER A 2 34.95 24.86 12.66
CA SER A 2 33.92 24.71 13.70
C SER A 2 32.94 23.64 13.22
N GLN A 3 32.94 22.48 13.90
CA GLN A 3 31.97 21.42 13.64
C GLN A 3 30.57 21.95 14.01
N LYS A 4 29.69 22.08 13.01
CA LYS A 4 28.26 22.29 13.24
C LYS A 4 27.72 21.05 13.96
N SER A 5 27.41 21.21 15.25
CA SER A 5 26.58 20.28 15.99
C SER A 5 25.21 20.19 15.29
N SER A 6 24.92 19.04 14.69
CA SER A 6 23.59 18.72 14.19
C SER A 6 22.65 18.63 15.39
N LYS A 7 21.75 19.62 15.55
CA LYS A 7 20.66 19.54 16.53
C LYS A 7 19.85 18.27 16.27
N GLU A 8 19.97 17.31 17.17
CA GLU A 8 19.20 16.08 17.16
C GLU A 8 17.71 16.42 17.30
N LYS A 9 16.92 16.01 16.30
CA LYS A 9 15.52 16.41 16.16
C LYS A 9 14.68 15.64 17.17
N GLN A 10 13.90 16.36 17.98
CA GLN A 10 13.02 15.74 18.97
C GLN A 10 12.00 14.81 18.30
N PRO A 11 11.81 13.59 18.82
CA PRO A 11 10.86 12.63 18.26
C PRO A 11 9.42 13.14 18.37
N THR A 12 8.62 12.92 17.31
CA THR A 12 7.18 13.24 17.32
C THR A 12 6.42 12.06 17.90
N PHE A 13 5.65 12.31 18.96
CA PHE A 13 4.84 11.31 19.64
C PHE A 13 3.40 11.33 19.12
N THR A 14 2.86 10.16 18.79
CA THR A 14 1.46 9.98 18.34
C THR A 14 0.72 9.08 19.32
N ARG A 15 -0.54 9.36 19.63
CA ARG A 15 -1.35 8.51 20.52
C ARG A 15 -1.68 7.18 19.84
N VAL A 16 -1.14 6.08 20.35
CA VAL A 16 -1.27 4.73 19.77
C VAL A 16 -2.22 3.80 20.54
N ALA A 17 -2.56 4.14 21.78
CA ALA A 17 -3.56 3.40 22.55
C ALA A 17 -4.16 4.26 23.66
N VAL A 18 -5.35 3.87 24.13
CA VAL A 18 -6.05 4.48 25.26
C VAL A 18 -6.63 3.38 26.13
N GLU A 19 -6.59 3.55 27.44
CA GLU A 19 -7.18 2.58 28.38
C GLU A 19 -8.70 2.43 28.24
N GLY A 20 -9.17 1.24 28.59
CA GLY A 20 -10.58 0.88 28.61
C GLY A 20 -10.95 -0.15 27.55
N ALA A 21 -12.24 -0.26 27.30
CA ALA A 21 -12.81 -1.21 26.35
C ALA A 21 -12.38 -0.90 24.92
N THR A 22 -12.06 -1.94 24.16
CA THR A 22 -11.79 -1.91 22.73
C THR A 22 -13.00 -2.44 21.95
N VAL A 23 -13.07 -2.16 20.65
CA VAL A 23 -14.21 -2.56 19.81
C VAL A 23 -14.32 -4.08 19.60
N ASP A 24 -13.23 -4.80 19.83
CA ASP A 24 -13.13 -6.26 19.71
C ASP A 24 -13.38 -7.02 21.03
N GLY A 25 -13.83 -6.32 22.08
CA GLY A 25 -14.23 -6.91 23.36
C GLY A 25 -13.09 -7.08 24.38
N ARG A 26 -11.85 -6.68 24.05
CA ARG A 26 -10.75 -6.65 25.02
C ARG A 26 -10.81 -5.39 25.90
N THR A 27 -9.97 -5.34 26.92
CA THR A 27 -9.81 -4.17 27.79
C THR A 27 -8.34 -3.88 27.99
N ILE A 28 -7.92 -2.66 27.64
CA ILE A 28 -6.57 -2.16 27.89
C ILE A 28 -6.52 -1.59 29.31
N GLN A 29 -5.68 -2.18 30.16
CA GLN A 29 -5.52 -1.72 31.54
C GLN A 29 -4.58 -0.51 31.60
N ARG A 30 -4.88 0.44 32.50
CA ARG A 30 -4.02 1.59 32.80
C ARG A 30 -2.58 1.17 33.04
N VAL A 31 -2.42 0.15 33.90
CA VAL A 31 -1.11 -0.35 34.35
C VAL A 31 -0.28 -0.86 33.19
N TRP A 32 -0.91 -1.47 32.17
CA TRP A 32 -0.21 -1.96 30.99
C TRP A 32 0.43 -0.81 30.20
N LEU A 33 -0.28 0.30 30.02
CA LEU A 33 0.24 1.46 29.29
C LEU A 33 1.37 2.14 30.06
N THR A 34 1.20 2.31 31.37
CA THR A 34 2.23 2.95 32.22
C THR A 34 3.49 2.09 32.33
N GLN A 35 3.35 0.77 32.49
CA GLN A 35 4.49 -0.14 32.55
C GLN A 35 5.18 -0.27 31.20
N ALA A 36 4.43 -0.38 30.10
CA ALA A 36 5.00 -0.41 28.76
C ALA A 36 5.83 0.85 28.49
N ALA A 37 5.32 2.04 28.83
CA ALA A 37 6.09 3.27 28.65
C ALA A 37 7.33 3.37 29.56
N LYS A 38 7.22 2.94 30.82
CA LYS A 38 8.33 2.96 31.78
C LYS A 38 9.45 1.99 31.40
N ASN A 39 9.09 0.81 30.90
CA ASN A 39 10.02 -0.30 30.71
C ASN A 39 10.56 -0.40 29.28
N TYR A 40 9.96 0.30 28.31
CA TYR A 40 10.36 0.15 26.92
C TYR A 40 11.79 0.64 26.67
N ASP A 41 12.58 -0.27 26.12
CA ASP A 41 13.97 -0.05 25.77
C ASP A 41 14.26 -0.85 24.48
N PRO A 42 14.45 -0.15 23.33
CA PRO A 42 14.76 -0.80 22.06
C PRO A 42 16.01 -1.69 22.10
N GLU A 43 16.96 -1.43 23.00
CA GLU A 43 18.17 -2.25 23.17
C GLU A 43 17.87 -3.59 23.84
N VAL A 44 16.88 -3.62 24.75
CA VAL A 44 16.39 -4.87 25.36
C VAL A 44 15.50 -5.64 24.38
N LYS A 45 14.50 -4.97 23.82
CA LYS A 45 13.62 -5.54 22.79
C LYS A 45 12.90 -4.43 22.01
N GLY A 46 13.39 -4.16 20.80
CA GLY A 46 12.71 -3.26 19.87
C GLY A 46 11.33 -3.75 19.43
N ALA A 47 10.34 -2.86 19.45
CA ALA A 47 9.03 -3.08 18.87
C ALA A 47 9.04 -2.65 17.39
N ARG A 48 9.00 -3.65 16.50
CA ARG A 48 8.84 -3.46 15.06
C ARG A 48 7.40 -3.11 14.72
N ILE A 49 7.23 -2.43 13.58
CA ILE A 49 5.92 -2.05 13.06
C ILE A 49 5.48 -3.06 11.99
N TRP A 50 4.26 -3.57 12.08
CA TRP A 50 3.71 -4.62 11.21
C TRP A 50 2.43 -4.17 10.52
N VAL A 51 2.10 -4.73 9.36
CA VAL A 51 0.80 -4.50 8.73
C VAL A 51 -0.22 -5.46 9.33
N GLU A 52 -1.28 -4.96 9.96
CA GLU A 52 -2.39 -5.77 10.51
C GLU A 52 -1.95 -6.92 11.44
N HIS A 53 -0.91 -6.72 12.25
CA HIS A 53 -0.30 -7.74 13.12
C HIS A 53 0.31 -8.95 12.38
N MET A 54 0.31 -8.95 11.05
CA MET A 54 0.87 -10.02 10.23
C MET A 54 2.39 -9.87 10.09
N ARG A 55 3.07 -11.02 10.10
CA ARG A 55 4.53 -11.13 9.96
C ARG A 55 4.84 -12.03 8.79
N SER A 56 5.64 -11.53 7.86
CA SER A 56 6.21 -12.34 6.79
C SER A 56 7.53 -12.98 7.19
N VAL A 57 7.79 -14.18 6.66
CA VAL A 57 9.12 -14.82 6.69
C VAL A 57 10.04 -14.32 5.57
N TRP A 58 9.46 -13.73 4.52
CA TRP A 58 10.18 -13.13 3.40
C TRP A 58 10.37 -11.63 3.61
N SER A 59 11.56 -11.13 3.26
CA SER A 59 11.97 -9.74 3.45
C SER A 59 11.25 -8.74 2.56
N ASP A 60 10.80 -9.16 1.38
CA ASP A 60 10.17 -8.36 0.32
C ASP A 60 8.64 -8.48 0.28
N SER A 61 8.05 -9.07 1.32
CA SER A 61 6.60 -9.28 1.40
C SER A 61 5.82 -7.97 1.64
N PRO A 62 4.56 -7.90 1.18
CA PRO A 62 3.61 -6.86 1.61
C PRO A 62 3.38 -6.79 3.13
N PHE A 63 3.77 -7.83 3.88
CA PHE A 63 3.72 -7.89 5.35
C PHE A 63 5.10 -7.81 6.00
N SER A 64 6.09 -7.27 5.29
CA SER A 64 7.39 -6.93 5.86
C SER A 64 7.24 -5.83 6.92
N ALA A 65 8.25 -5.71 7.79
CA ALA A 65 8.26 -4.68 8.82
C ALA A 65 8.22 -3.28 8.19
N GLN A 66 7.45 -2.38 8.80
CA GLN A 66 7.11 -1.04 8.30
C GLN A 66 7.83 0.09 9.06
N GLY A 67 8.66 -0.26 10.04
CA GLY A 67 9.38 0.70 10.88
C GLY A 67 9.65 0.18 12.27
N ASP A 68 10.01 1.12 13.14
CA ASP A 68 10.40 0.88 14.53
C ASP A 68 9.72 1.87 15.46
N VAL A 69 9.36 1.42 16.65
CA VAL A 69 9.04 2.29 17.78
C VAL A 69 10.35 2.71 18.44
N VAL A 70 10.60 4.01 18.53
CA VAL A 70 11.84 4.58 19.07
C VAL A 70 11.73 4.87 20.56
N ALA A 71 10.56 5.36 20.99
CA ALA A 71 10.33 5.72 22.38
C ALA A 71 8.83 5.66 22.68
N LEU A 72 8.51 5.46 23.97
CA LEU A 72 7.16 5.49 24.49
C LEU A 72 7.02 6.52 25.59
N LYS A 73 5.81 7.04 25.74
CA LYS A 73 5.40 7.77 26.94
C LYS A 73 3.94 7.48 27.24
N ALA A 74 3.59 7.50 28.53
CA ALA A 74 2.21 7.35 28.99
C ALA A 74 1.76 8.61 29.71
N GLU A 75 0.64 9.19 29.29
CA GLU A 75 0.10 10.44 29.85
C GLU A 75 -1.43 10.38 29.86
N GLU A 76 -2.06 11.04 30.84
CA GLU A 76 -3.52 11.20 30.84
C GLU A 76 -3.97 12.21 29.77
N ILE A 77 -5.04 11.86 29.05
CA ILE A 77 -5.67 12.74 28.08
C ILE A 77 -6.30 13.92 28.83
N LYS A 78 -5.93 15.14 28.43
CA LYS A 78 -6.36 16.36 29.15
C LYS A 78 -7.73 16.89 28.73
N THR A 79 -8.17 16.60 27.51
CA THR A 79 -9.34 17.24 26.89
C THR A 79 -10.17 16.26 26.05
N GLY A 80 -11.41 16.63 25.75
CA GLY A 80 -12.31 15.85 24.89
C GLY A 80 -13.01 14.69 25.61
N LYS A 81 -13.68 13.83 24.83
CA LYS A 81 -14.52 12.73 25.35
C LYS A 81 -13.76 11.65 26.13
N LEU A 82 -12.43 11.62 25.97
CA LEU A 82 -11.55 10.64 26.60
C LEU A 82 -10.70 11.28 27.72
N ALA A 83 -11.02 12.50 28.16
CA ALA A 83 -10.28 13.15 29.23
C ALA A 83 -10.24 12.30 30.52
N GLY A 84 -9.08 12.29 31.19
CA GLY A 84 -8.81 11.49 32.39
C GLY A 84 -8.43 10.02 32.11
N LYS A 85 -8.52 9.56 30.86
CA LYS A 85 -8.03 8.23 30.47
C LYS A 85 -6.52 8.27 30.25
N MET A 86 -5.82 7.22 30.71
CA MET A 86 -4.42 7.00 30.37
C MET A 86 -4.27 6.64 28.89
N ALA A 87 -3.32 7.28 28.22
CA ALA A 87 -2.99 7.02 26.83
C ALA A 87 -1.51 6.70 26.68
N LEU A 88 -1.21 5.80 25.74
CA LEU A 88 0.14 5.50 25.31
C LEU A 88 0.45 6.28 24.03
N TYR A 89 1.60 6.92 24.02
CA TYR A 89 2.13 7.63 22.87
C TYR A 89 3.43 6.98 22.43
N ALA A 90 3.59 6.82 21.11
CA ALA A 90 4.79 6.27 20.51
C ALA A 90 5.47 7.28 19.60
N ALA A 91 6.80 7.35 19.70
CA ALA A 91 7.65 7.92 18.67
C ALA A 91 7.98 6.84 17.66
N ILE A 92 7.66 7.08 16.39
CA ILE A 92 7.80 6.10 15.31
C ILE A 92 8.88 6.56 14.34
N LYS A 93 9.78 5.64 13.99
CA LYS A 93 10.69 5.74 12.86
C LYS A 93 10.11 4.90 11.72
N PRO A 94 9.37 5.51 10.78
CA PRO A 94 8.76 4.77 9.68
C PRO A 94 9.80 4.36 8.64
N LEU A 95 9.60 3.24 7.97
CA LEU A 95 10.28 2.90 6.73
C LEU A 95 9.61 3.59 5.53
N PRO A 96 10.28 3.68 4.37
CA PRO A 96 9.74 4.33 3.18
C PRO A 96 8.34 3.85 2.79
N ASP A 97 8.10 2.54 2.83
CA ASP A 97 6.83 1.91 2.48
C ASP A 97 5.68 2.40 3.37
N LEU A 98 5.92 2.55 4.67
CA LEU A 98 4.95 3.08 5.60
C LEU A 98 4.63 4.55 5.32
N VAL A 99 5.65 5.33 4.97
CA VAL A 99 5.45 6.74 4.58
C VAL A 99 4.60 6.80 3.30
N GLU A 100 4.83 5.92 2.34
CA GLU A 100 4.07 5.86 1.10
C GLU A 100 2.62 5.42 1.32
N MET A 101 2.37 4.35 2.09
CA MET A 101 1.02 3.92 2.46
C MET A 101 0.25 5.04 3.15
N ASN A 102 0.89 5.71 4.11
CA ASN A 102 0.28 6.80 4.85
C ASN A 102 -0.10 7.98 3.94
N LYS A 103 0.76 8.35 2.99
CA LYS A 103 0.47 9.37 1.97
C LYS A 103 -0.72 8.99 1.08
N LYS A 104 -0.86 7.70 0.77
CA LYS A 104 -2.00 7.14 0.04
C LYS A 104 -3.26 6.99 0.90
N GLY A 105 -3.22 7.40 2.17
CA GLY A 105 -4.35 7.28 3.10
C GLY A 105 -4.62 5.85 3.56
N LYS A 106 -3.64 4.94 3.44
CA LYS A 106 -3.74 3.53 3.86
C LYS A 106 -2.94 3.27 5.13
N LYS A 107 -3.43 2.35 5.96
CA LYS A 107 -2.82 1.92 7.22
C LYS A 107 -2.45 3.12 8.11
N VAL A 108 -3.40 4.04 8.26
CA VAL A 108 -3.20 5.34 8.90
C VAL A 108 -3.38 5.32 10.43
N TYR A 109 -3.89 4.23 11.00
CA TYR A 109 -4.03 4.06 12.44
C TYR A 109 -3.08 3.00 12.97
N SER A 110 -3.04 2.88 14.30
CA SER A 110 -2.17 1.92 14.97
C SER A 110 -2.94 1.01 15.93
N SER A 111 -2.35 -0.14 16.20
CA SER A 111 -2.82 -1.13 17.18
C SER A 111 -1.61 -1.70 17.93
N ILE A 112 -1.63 -1.63 19.26
CA ILE A 112 -0.49 -2.02 20.10
C ILE A 112 -0.43 -3.53 20.33
N GLU A 113 0.79 -4.08 20.44
CA GLU A 113 1.04 -5.45 20.90
C GLU A 113 1.74 -5.37 22.25
N VAL A 114 1.01 -5.64 23.33
CA VAL A 114 1.52 -5.61 24.69
C VAL A 114 1.56 -7.02 25.24
N GLU A 115 2.71 -7.40 25.79
CA GLU A 115 2.88 -8.61 26.60
C GLU A 115 2.73 -8.22 28.08
N PRO A 116 1.65 -8.63 28.78
CA PRO A 116 1.41 -8.21 30.16
C PRO A 116 2.43 -8.73 31.17
N LYS A 117 3.15 -9.82 30.87
CA LYS A 117 4.20 -10.39 31.74
C LYS A 117 5.47 -10.64 30.95
N PHE A 118 6.20 -9.58 30.65
CA PHE A 118 7.35 -9.68 29.76
C PHE A 118 8.60 -10.25 30.46
N ALA A 119 9.26 -11.23 29.85
CA ALA A 119 10.61 -11.72 30.20
C ALA A 119 10.86 -11.87 31.72
N ASP A 120 9.94 -12.54 32.42
CA ASP A 120 9.97 -12.78 33.88
C ASP A 120 9.96 -11.52 34.77
N THR A 121 9.78 -10.32 34.20
CA THR A 121 9.66 -9.06 34.96
C THR A 121 8.33 -8.94 35.70
N GLY A 122 7.31 -9.66 35.24
CA GLY A 122 5.94 -9.54 35.73
C GLY A 122 5.25 -8.21 35.38
N GLU A 123 5.90 -7.34 34.60
CA GLU A 123 5.37 -6.06 34.14
C GLU A 123 5.08 -6.08 32.63
N ALA A 124 4.15 -5.23 32.21
CA ALA A 124 3.78 -5.12 30.81
C ALA A 124 4.88 -4.46 29.97
N TYR A 125 5.02 -4.92 28.73
CA TYR A 125 6.00 -4.42 27.77
C TYR A 125 5.41 -4.35 26.36
N LEU A 126 5.79 -3.34 25.57
CA LEU A 126 5.39 -3.24 24.16
C LEU A 126 6.29 -4.09 23.29
N THR A 127 5.76 -5.16 22.70
CA THR A 127 6.54 -6.10 21.86
C THR A 127 6.43 -5.80 20.37
N GLY A 128 5.47 -4.99 19.97
CA GLY A 128 5.21 -4.64 18.58
C GLY A 128 4.14 -3.56 18.45
N LEU A 129 4.05 -3.02 17.24
CA LEU A 129 2.99 -2.08 16.85
C LEU A 129 2.48 -2.51 15.49
N ALA A 130 1.18 -2.52 15.27
CA ALA A 130 0.62 -2.69 13.94
C ALA A 130 0.14 -1.35 13.38
N VAL A 131 0.21 -1.22 12.05
CA VAL A 131 -0.51 -0.22 11.28
C VAL A 131 -1.74 -0.85 10.65
N THR A 132 -2.86 -0.17 10.77
CA THR A 132 -4.18 -0.69 10.41
C THR A 132 -5.10 0.43 9.97
N ASP A 133 -6.14 0.08 9.21
CA ASP A 133 -7.25 0.98 8.90
C ASP A 133 -8.44 0.81 9.87
N ASP A 134 -8.44 -0.26 10.68
CA ASP A 134 -9.50 -0.61 11.62
C ASP A 134 -8.94 -0.84 13.03
N PRO A 135 -8.53 0.23 13.75
CA PRO A 135 -7.90 0.09 15.04
C PRO A 135 -8.90 -0.39 16.11
N ALA A 136 -8.48 -1.38 16.92
CA ALA A 136 -9.31 -1.85 18.02
C ALA A 136 -9.46 -0.81 19.16
N SER A 137 -8.41 0.01 19.35
CA SER A 137 -8.33 1.01 20.41
C SER A 137 -9.12 2.26 20.08
N LEU A 138 -9.89 2.75 21.06
CA LEU A 138 -10.64 3.98 20.91
C LEU A 138 -9.71 5.21 20.99
N GLY A 139 -9.94 6.18 20.12
CA GLY A 139 -9.29 7.48 20.19
C GLY A 139 -7.81 7.50 19.84
N VAL A 140 -7.29 6.49 19.14
CA VAL A 140 -5.96 6.56 18.54
C VAL A 140 -5.86 7.71 17.53
N GLU A 141 -4.68 8.32 17.42
CA GLU A 141 -4.44 9.38 16.46
C GLU A 141 -4.03 8.80 15.11
N MET A 142 -4.42 9.47 14.02
CA MET A 142 -3.90 9.15 12.70
C MET A 142 -2.39 9.41 12.66
N LEU A 143 -1.64 8.42 12.20
CA LEU A 143 -0.23 8.53 11.88
C LEU A 143 -0.07 9.58 10.76
N LYS A 144 0.86 10.50 10.95
CA LYS A 144 1.19 11.52 9.94
C LYS A 144 2.70 11.66 9.86
N PHE A 145 3.27 11.20 8.76
CA PHE A 145 4.71 11.32 8.52
C PHE A 145 5.00 12.56 7.67
N SER A 146 5.11 13.72 8.32
CA SER A 146 5.49 14.95 7.64
C SER A 146 7.00 15.03 7.43
N ALA A 147 7.45 15.04 6.18
CA ALA A 147 8.78 15.52 5.83
C ALA A 147 8.78 17.05 5.99
N LYS A 148 9.17 17.58 7.15
CA LYS A 148 9.50 19.00 7.24
C LYS A 148 10.75 19.24 6.40
N ARG A 149 10.58 19.74 5.17
CA ARG A 149 11.63 20.47 4.48
C ARG A 149 11.99 21.65 5.36
N ASP A 150 13.28 21.88 5.48
CA ASP A 150 13.86 23.02 6.19
C ASP A 150 13.24 24.32 5.64
N GLU A 151 12.39 24.98 6.42
CA GLU A 151 11.77 26.25 6.04
C GLU A 151 12.79 27.39 5.92
N SER A 152 14.06 27.17 6.32
CA SER A 152 15.14 28.12 6.06
C SER A 152 15.58 28.19 4.59
N LYS A 153 14.97 27.36 3.71
CA LYS A 153 15.15 27.43 2.25
C LYS A 153 13.95 28.03 1.50
N PHE A 154 13.11 28.83 2.14
CA PHE A 154 12.25 29.76 1.41
C PHE A 154 13.09 30.93 0.87
N SER A 155 13.85 30.70 -0.21
CA SER A 155 14.07 31.77 -1.18
C SER A 155 12.70 32.03 -1.81
N SER A 156 12.19 33.24 -1.67
CA SER A 156 11.00 33.71 -2.37
C SER A 156 11.30 33.98 -3.85
N GLU A 157 11.94 33.01 -4.51
CA GLU A 157 12.04 32.98 -5.95
C GLU A 157 11.04 31.95 -6.45
N PRO A 158 10.21 32.29 -7.46
CA PRO A 158 9.34 31.32 -8.09
C PRO A 158 10.23 30.20 -8.64
N LEU A 159 10.19 29.04 -7.98
CA LEU A 159 10.74 27.81 -8.52
C LEU A 159 9.90 27.49 -9.77
N GLU A 160 10.37 27.94 -10.94
CA GLU A 160 10.06 27.28 -12.21
C GLU A 160 10.50 25.82 -12.05
N THR A 161 9.54 24.99 -11.68
CA THR A 161 9.72 23.54 -11.74
C THR A 161 9.47 23.18 -13.20
N THR A 162 10.53 23.22 -13.99
CA THR A 162 10.58 22.45 -15.24
C THR A 162 10.52 20.98 -14.84
N LEU A 163 9.36 20.37 -15.05
CA LEU A 163 9.22 18.93 -15.04
C LEU A 163 9.76 18.43 -16.38
N GLU A 164 11.06 18.13 -16.42
CA GLU A 164 11.67 17.36 -17.51
C GLU A 164 11.24 15.90 -17.33
N PHE A 165 10.25 15.48 -18.11
CA PHE A 165 9.99 14.08 -18.33
C PHE A 165 10.95 13.61 -19.42
N SER A 166 11.95 12.81 -19.03
CA SER A 166 12.71 12.00 -19.97
C SER A 166 11.73 11.02 -20.61
N ALA A 167 11.36 11.27 -21.86
CA ALA A 167 10.86 10.21 -22.73
C ALA A 167 12.09 9.35 -23.04
N GLU A 168 12.32 8.33 -22.22
CA GLU A 168 13.21 7.24 -22.61
C GLU A 168 12.46 6.50 -23.72
N ASP A 169 12.84 6.81 -24.96
CA ASP A 169 12.59 5.98 -26.13
C ASP A 169 13.33 4.66 -25.89
N ASP A 170 12.64 3.67 -25.33
CA ASP A 170 13.03 2.26 -25.38
C ASP A 170 12.27 1.64 -26.56
N ASP A 171 12.71 1.97 -27.76
CA ASP A 171 12.44 1.19 -28.96
C ASP A 171 13.63 0.22 -29.12
N GLU A 172 13.42 -1.06 -28.81
CA GLU A 172 13.92 -2.20 -29.60
C GLU A 172 13.35 -3.54 -29.06
N ASP A 173 12.41 -4.07 -29.86
CA ASP A 173 12.06 -5.47 -30.16
C ASP A 173 11.26 -6.36 -29.18
N ASP A 174 9.96 -6.46 -29.52
CA ASP A 174 9.20 -7.67 -29.91
C ASP A 174 7.88 -7.97 -29.15
N ASP A 175 6.80 -7.94 -29.95
CA ASP A 175 5.45 -8.53 -29.84
C ASP A 175 4.36 -7.93 -28.90
N ASP A 176 3.65 -6.94 -29.50
CA ASP A 176 2.19 -6.69 -29.58
C ASP A 176 1.25 -6.47 -28.35
N GLU A 177 0.54 -5.32 -28.45
CA GLU A 177 -0.60 -4.75 -27.68
C GLU A 177 -0.28 -4.09 -26.30
N ASP A 178 -0.70 -2.85 -25.98
CA ASP A 178 -1.86 -2.06 -26.42
C ASP A 178 -1.65 -0.52 -26.45
N SER A 179 -2.19 0.12 -27.49
CA SER A 179 -2.11 1.55 -27.83
C SER A 179 -3.00 2.50 -26.99
N ALA A 180 -3.34 2.14 -25.75
CA ALA A 180 -4.33 2.88 -24.95
C ALA A 180 -3.72 3.92 -23.99
N ARG A 181 -2.41 3.84 -23.71
CA ARG A 181 -1.76 4.70 -22.69
C ARG A 181 -1.31 6.05 -23.22
N THR A 182 -0.99 6.14 -24.51
CA THR A 182 -0.40 7.35 -25.12
C THR A 182 -1.44 8.45 -25.35
N GLU A 183 -2.67 8.10 -25.73
CA GLU A 183 -3.72 9.11 -26.01
C GLU A 183 -4.24 9.77 -24.73
N SER A 184 -4.49 8.99 -23.67
CA SER A 184 -4.97 9.52 -22.38
C SER A 184 -4.01 10.51 -21.72
N ALA A 185 -2.69 10.34 -21.91
CA ALA A 185 -1.67 11.29 -21.49
C ALA A 185 -1.69 12.59 -22.32
N GLY A 186 -1.93 12.47 -23.63
CA GLY A 186 -2.05 13.61 -24.56
C GLY A 186 -3.24 14.52 -24.24
N LEU A 187 -4.37 13.95 -23.83
CA LEU A 187 -5.58 14.70 -23.47
C LEU A 187 -5.44 15.45 -22.16
N LEU A 188 -4.87 14.79 -21.14
CA LEU A 188 -4.57 15.43 -19.86
C LEU A 188 -3.60 16.58 -20.04
N SER A 189 -2.58 16.41 -20.90
CA SER A 189 -1.63 17.48 -21.25
C SER A 189 -2.31 18.66 -21.95
N LYS A 190 -3.23 18.40 -22.90
CA LYS A 190 -4.03 19.44 -23.56
C LYS A 190 -4.94 20.19 -22.57
N LEU A 191 -5.58 19.48 -21.63
CA LEU A 191 -6.42 20.06 -20.58
C LEU A 191 -5.60 20.95 -19.62
N LEU A 192 -4.46 20.44 -19.15
CA LEU A 192 -3.53 21.15 -18.27
C LEU A 192 -2.93 22.39 -18.96
N GLY A 193 -2.60 22.28 -20.25
CA GLY A 193 -2.09 23.39 -21.06
C GLY A 193 -3.10 24.53 -21.22
N LYS A 194 -4.38 24.21 -21.44
CA LYS A 194 -5.45 25.22 -21.52
C LYS A 194 -5.79 25.82 -20.14
N PHE A 195 -5.76 25.01 -19.08
CA PHE A 195 -6.02 25.48 -17.71
C PHE A 195 -4.93 26.45 -17.20
N ARG A 196 -3.65 26.22 -17.53
CA ARG A 196 -2.55 27.17 -17.24
C ARG A 196 -2.74 28.51 -17.95
N ARG A 197 -3.29 28.52 -19.17
CA ARG A 197 -3.56 29.75 -19.94
C ARG A 197 -4.66 30.61 -19.30
N ILE A 198 -5.65 29.96 -18.68
CA ILE A 198 -6.76 30.63 -17.97
C ILE A 198 -6.30 31.21 -16.62
N ASN A 199 -5.47 30.48 -15.87
CA ASN A 199 -4.94 30.96 -14.57
C ASN A 199 -3.84 32.04 -14.67
N GLY A 200 -3.23 32.23 -15.85
CA GLY A 200 -2.15 33.21 -16.05
C GLY A 200 -2.59 34.66 -16.34
N ARG A 201 -3.90 34.94 -16.44
CA ARG A 201 -4.42 36.28 -16.82
C ARG A 201 -5.70 36.60 -16.05
N GLN A 202 -5.61 37.28 -14.90
CA GLN A 202 -6.79 37.81 -14.21
C GLN A 202 -6.92 39.33 -14.35
N SER A 203 -7.94 39.78 -15.08
CA SER A 203 -8.94 40.78 -14.66
C SER A 203 -9.92 41.10 -15.82
N ASP A 204 -10.94 40.27 -16.07
CA ASP A 204 -12.16 40.68 -16.81
C ASP A 204 -13.24 39.59 -16.77
N ALA A 205 -14.49 39.95 -16.44
CA ALA A 205 -15.59 39.01 -16.24
C ALA A 205 -16.17 38.42 -17.54
N GLU A 206 -16.15 39.15 -18.66
CA GLU A 206 -16.61 38.65 -19.96
C GLU A 206 -15.69 37.56 -20.53
N LYS A 207 -14.40 37.62 -20.19
CA LYS A 207 -13.38 36.65 -20.64
C LYS A 207 -13.38 35.37 -19.81
N PHE A 208 -13.89 35.42 -18.58
CA PHE A 208 -14.14 34.23 -17.75
C PHE A 208 -15.25 33.36 -18.34
N ASN A 209 -16.34 33.95 -18.85
CA ASN A 209 -17.42 33.21 -19.52
C ASN A 209 -16.93 32.55 -20.83
N ALA A 210 -16.08 33.22 -21.60
CA ALA A 210 -15.45 32.64 -22.79
C ALA A 210 -14.51 31.47 -22.43
N GLY A 211 -13.72 31.59 -21.35
CA GLY A 211 -12.87 30.51 -20.84
C GLY A 211 -13.67 29.33 -20.29
N ALA A 212 -14.81 29.58 -19.66
CA ALA A 212 -15.72 28.53 -19.18
C ALA A 212 -16.35 27.75 -20.34
N ALA A 213 -16.75 28.41 -21.43
CA ALA A 213 -17.27 27.76 -22.63
C ALA A 213 -16.21 26.88 -23.32
N GLU A 214 -14.95 27.33 -23.38
CA GLU A 214 -13.85 26.55 -23.96
C GLU A 214 -13.49 25.32 -23.11
N VAL A 215 -13.51 25.43 -21.78
CA VAL A 215 -13.29 24.29 -20.87
C VAL A 215 -14.43 23.27 -20.97
N LEU A 216 -15.68 23.72 -21.12
CA LEU A 216 -16.83 22.84 -21.31
C LEU A 216 -16.78 22.11 -22.67
N GLY A 217 -16.31 22.76 -23.74
CA GLY A 217 -16.11 22.12 -25.04
C GLY A 217 -15.07 20.99 -24.99
N VAL A 218 -13.95 21.23 -24.31
CA VAL A 218 -12.89 20.20 -24.14
C VAL A 218 -13.34 19.07 -23.21
N MET A 219 -14.15 19.36 -22.20
CA MET A 219 -14.82 18.31 -21.41
C MET A 219 -15.76 17.48 -22.28
N GLY A 220 -16.47 18.08 -23.23
CA GLY A 220 -17.30 17.37 -24.21
C GLY A 220 -16.49 16.38 -25.06
N GLU A 221 -15.40 16.85 -25.67
CA GLU A 221 -14.48 16.00 -26.46
C GLU A 221 -13.89 14.86 -25.60
N THR A 222 -13.51 15.15 -24.36
CA THR A 222 -12.96 14.14 -23.43
C THR A 222 -14.02 13.09 -23.06
N ILE A 223 -15.29 13.48 -22.94
CA ILE A 223 -16.39 12.56 -22.65
C ILE A 223 -16.67 11.65 -23.85
N GLU A 224 -16.60 12.16 -25.08
CA GLU A 224 -16.77 11.35 -26.29
C GLU A 224 -15.66 10.31 -26.44
N GLU A 225 -14.41 10.68 -26.18
CA GLU A 225 -13.26 9.77 -26.26
C GLU A 225 -13.25 8.73 -25.13
N LEU A 226 -13.73 9.10 -23.93
CA LEU A 226 -14.01 8.15 -22.84
C LEU A 226 -15.12 7.16 -23.22
N GLN A 227 -16.17 7.61 -23.90
CA GLN A 227 -17.23 6.72 -24.37
C GLN A 227 -16.71 5.71 -25.40
N GLU A 228 -15.85 6.14 -26.32
CA GLU A 228 -15.23 5.25 -27.31
C GLU A 228 -14.27 4.24 -26.67
N THR A 229 -13.49 4.68 -25.68
CA THR A 229 -12.61 3.79 -24.90
C THR A 229 -13.42 2.74 -24.13
N VAL A 230 -14.51 3.14 -23.48
CA VAL A 230 -15.41 2.21 -22.77
C VAL A 230 -16.07 1.23 -23.75
N ALA A 231 -16.48 1.68 -24.93
CA ALA A 231 -17.04 0.81 -25.96
C ALA A 231 -16.02 -0.21 -26.48
N THR A 232 -14.76 0.19 -26.64
CA THR A 232 -13.66 -0.69 -27.04
C THR A 232 -13.33 -1.73 -25.95
N GLN A 233 -13.28 -1.32 -24.68
CA GLN A 233 -13.11 -2.25 -23.56
C GLN A 233 -14.28 -3.25 -23.45
N ALA A 234 -15.51 -2.81 -23.70
CA ALA A 234 -16.66 -3.70 -23.72
C ALA A 234 -16.56 -4.77 -24.82
N LYS A 235 -16.03 -4.42 -26.02
CA LYS A 235 -15.76 -5.37 -27.10
C LYS A 235 -14.65 -6.35 -26.72
N GLN A 236 -13.58 -5.89 -26.07
CA GLN A 236 -12.51 -6.77 -25.59
C GLN A 236 -13.01 -7.75 -24.53
N LEU A 237 -13.81 -7.30 -23.56
CA LEU A 237 -14.42 -8.18 -22.56
C LEU A 237 -15.31 -9.26 -23.20
N ALA A 238 -16.03 -8.93 -24.28
CA ALA A 238 -16.81 -9.91 -25.03
C ALA A 238 -15.92 -10.95 -25.73
N LYS A 239 -14.77 -10.53 -26.28
CA LYS A 239 -13.77 -11.43 -26.89
C LYS A 239 -13.18 -12.40 -25.86
N TYR A 240 -12.74 -11.90 -24.70
CA TYR A 240 -12.20 -12.73 -23.62
C TYR A 240 -13.20 -13.72 -23.07
N ARG A 241 -14.48 -13.32 -22.90
CA ARG A 241 -15.55 -14.25 -22.51
C ARG A 241 -15.69 -15.41 -23.50
N LYS A 242 -15.66 -15.12 -24.79
CA LYS A 242 -15.73 -16.16 -25.83
C LYS A 242 -14.52 -17.11 -25.79
N GLN A 243 -13.32 -16.58 -25.52
CA GLN A 243 -12.12 -17.41 -25.35
C GLN A 243 -12.22 -18.33 -24.13
N LEU A 244 -12.74 -17.84 -23.01
CA LEU A 244 -12.99 -18.65 -21.82
C LEU A 244 -14.00 -19.77 -22.09
N ASP A 245 -15.09 -19.47 -22.80
CA ASP A 245 -16.10 -20.48 -23.17
C ASP A 245 -15.49 -21.57 -24.08
N ASN A 246 -14.67 -21.19 -25.05
CA ASN A 246 -13.97 -22.14 -25.92
C ASN A 246 -12.99 -23.01 -25.13
N GLN A 247 -12.16 -22.41 -24.25
CA GLN A 247 -11.23 -23.15 -23.40
C GLN A 247 -11.95 -24.12 -22.47
N GLN A 248 -13.10 -23.73 -21.93
CA GLN A 248 -13.93 -24.61 -21.11
C GLN A 248 -14.46 -25.81 -21.90
N GLN A 249 -14.85 -25.61 -23.16
CA GLN A 249 -15.28 -26.69 -24.06
C GLN A 249 -14.12 -27.61 -24.41
N ASP A 250 -12.96 -27.07 -24.78
CA ASP A 250 -11.75 -27.83 -25.10
C ASP A 250 -11.30 -28.68 -23.90
N PHE A 251 -11.31 -28.09 -22.70
CA PHE A 251 -10.99 -28.82 -21.46
C PHE A 251 -11.98 -29.97 -21.20
N THR A 252 -13.27 -29.73 -21.44
CA THR A 252 -14.31 -30.76 -21.28
C THR A 252 -14.14 -31.89 -22.29
N ALA A 253 -13.81 -31.56 -23.54
CA ALA A 253 -13.54 -32.53 -24.60
C ALA A 253 -12.28 -33.35 -24.30
N PHE A 254 -11.20 -32.69 -23.86
CA PHE A 254 -9.96 -33.35 -23.45
C PHE A 254 -10.18 -34.32 -22.28
N ARG A 255 -10.92 -33.89 -21.25
CA ARG A 255 -11.27 -34.74 -20.12
C ARG A 255 -12.03 -35.99 -20.59
N ARG A 256 -12.99 -35.84 -21.50
CA ARG A 256 -13.72 -36.97 -22.06
C ARG A 256 -12.81 -37.92 -22.84
N GLN A 257 -11.88 -37.39 -23.63
CA GLN A 257 -10.90 -38.21 -24.35
C GLN A 257 -10.01 -39.00 -23.37
N MET A 258 -9.55 -38.37 -22.29
CA MET A 258 -8.78 -39.03 -21.22
C MET A 258 -9.59 -40.15 -20.55
N ASP A 259 -10.85 -39.88 -20.19
CA ASP A 259 -11.75 -40.87 -19.57
C ASP A 259 -12.07 -42.05 -20.51
N GLU A 260 -12.09 -41.82 -21.84
CA GLU A 260 -12.28 -42.86 -22.86
C GLU A 260 -10.99 -43.66 -23.16
N THR A 261 -9.81 -43.12 -22.83
CA THR A 261 -8.50 -43.74 -23.17
C THR A 261 -8.05 -44.81 -22.15
N ASP A 262 -8.62 -44.86 -20.94
CA ASP A 262 -8.23 -45.83 -19.89
C ASP A 262 -8.98 -47.19 -19.96
N GLY A 263 -9.67 -47.47 -21.07
CA GLY A 263 -10.59 -48.61 -21.20
C GLY A 263 -10.15 -49.78 -22.07
N ASP A 264 -9.01 -49.74 -22.77
CA ASP A 264 -8.64 -50.85 -23.68
C ASP A 264 -7.70 -51.87 -23.02
N SER A 265 -8.31 -52.91 -22.44
CA SER A 265 -7.62 -54.07 -21.88
C SER A 265 -7.21 -55.11 -22.94
N LYS A 266 -7.36 -54.83 -24.25
CA LYS A 266 -7.12 -55.81 -25.32
C LYS A 266 -5.79 -55.73 -26.06
N GLU A 267 -4.88 -54.82 -25.71
CA GLU A 267 -3.54 -54.77 -26.34
C GLU A 267 -2.36 -54.87 -25.36
N ARG A 268 -2.42 -55.82 -24.41
CA ARG A 268 -1.17 -56.40 -23.89
C ARG A 268 -0.80 -57.62 -24.71
N SER A 269 -0.02 -57.39 -25.77
CA SER A 269 0.71 -58.45 -26.47
C SER A 269 1.49 -59.29 -25.44
N PRO A 270 1.34 -60.62 -25.41
CA PRO A 270 2.11 -61.43 -24.49
C PRO A 270 3.60 -61.31 -24.87
N SER A 271 4.43 -60.96 -23.88
CA SER A 271 5.89 -60.93 -24.02
C SER A 271 6.38 -62.33 -24.39
N THR A 272 6.82 -62.51 -25.64
CA THR A 272 7.54 -63.72 -26.05
C THR A 272 8.98 -63.59 -25.57
N GLY A 273 9.21 -63.94 -24.30
CA GLY A 273 10.55 -64.21 -23.77
C GLY A 273 11.08 -65.52 -24.36
N ALA A 274 11.61 -65.48 -25.57
CA ALA A 274 12.38 -66.57 -26.15
C ALA A 274 13.88 -66.25 -26.02
N ASN A 275 14.46 -66.69 -24.90
CA ASN A 275 15.75 -67.39 -24.82
C ASN A 275 16.08 -67.63 -23.34
N ALA A 276 15.48 -68.69 -22.79
CA ALA A 276 16.10 -69.44 -21.72
C ALA A 276 17.08 -70.42 -22.40
N ASP A 277 18.37 -70.20 -22.15
CA ASP A 277 19.52 -71.12 -22.21
C ASP A 277 20.77 -70.20 -22.30
N ALA A 278 21.61 -70.03 -21.28
CA ALA A 278 22.24 -71.07 -20.49
C ALA A 278 22.46 -70.64 -19.03
N ALA A 279 22.17 -71.57 -18.13
CA ALA A 279 22.83 -71.65 -16.84
C ALA A 279 24.16 -72.41 -17.04
N ASP A 280 25.30 -71.82 -16.66
CA ASP A 280 26.37 -72.54 -15.96
C ASP A 280 27.36 -71.54 -15.33
N CYS A 281 27.75 -71.83 -14.08
CA CYS A 281 28.69 -71.17 -13.14
C CYS A 281 28.53 -69.68 -12.76
#